data_AF-L0AAG3-F1
#
_entry.id   AF-L0AAG3-F1
#
_cell.length_a   1.000
_cell.length_b   1.000
_cell.length_c   1.000
_cell.angle_alpha   90.00
_cell.angle_beta   90.00
_cell.angle_gamma   90.00
#
_symmetry.space_group_name_H-M   'P 1'
#
loop_
_entity.id
_entity.type
_entity.pdbx_description
1 polymer ?
#
loop_
_entity_poly.entity_id
_entity_poly.type
_entity_poly.pdbx_seq_one_letter_code
_entity_poly.pdbx_strand_id
1 'polypeptide(L)'
;MSQYRQDLGEFLKNLDRWISMQQAVLDTFKENYPKVRDSDRLDIIVNTRIAFNHMIRTLKAFDDWLQDPFITTNAPKELLLQVWDRTINILQQLILMDIEHTSSMRKMLDELSREGRINPLIARFREIGEERREEGRGTTTISF
;
A
#
# COMPACT_ATOMS: atom_id res chain seq x y z
N MET A 1 2.82 -38.22 -18.37
CA MET A 1 3.65 -37.15 -17.80
C MET A 1 3.55 -37.26 -16.29
N SER A 2 4.65 -37.18 -15.53
CA SER A 2 4.59 -37.25 -14.05
C SER A 2 3.88 -35.99 -13.51
N GLN A 3 3.00 -36.15 -12.51
CA GLN A 3 2.25 -35.06 -11.86
C GLN A 3 3.17 -33.89 -11.48
N TYR A 4 4.36 -34.20 -10.95
CA TYR A 4 5.39 -33.21 -10.61
C TYR A 4 5.79 -32.28 -11.77
N ARG A 5 5.92 -32.81 -13.00
CA ARG A 5 6.26 -31.98 -14.16
C ARG A 5 5.11 -31.07 -14.58
N GLN A 6 3.88 -31.49 -14.32
CA GLN A 6 2.70 -30.68 -14.59
C GLN A 6 2.61 -29.53 -13.58
N ASP A 7 2.78 -29.82 -12.28
CA ASP A 7 2.73 -28.83 -11.21
C ASP A 7 3.83 -27.76 -11.38
N LEU A 8 5.06 -28.19 -11.71
CA LEU A 8 6.16 -27.26 -12.03
C LEU A 8 5.84 -26.40 -13.26
N GLY A 9 5.25 -26.99 -14.30
CA GLY A 9 4.88 -26.26 -15.51
C GLY A 9 3.79 -25.22 -15.28
N GLU A 10 2.84 -25.50 -14.38
CA GLU A 10 1.80 -24.55 -13.98
C GLU A 10 2.39 -23.42 -13.13
N PHE A 11 3.26 -23.75 -12.18
CA PHE A 11 3.96 -22.76 -11.36
C PHE A 11 4.77 -21.77 -12.22
N LEU A 12 5.54 -22.26 -13.19
CA LEU A 12 6.32 -21.41 -14.10
C LEU A 12 5.42 -20.47 -14.92
N LYS A 13 4.29 -20.96 -15.44
CA LYS A 13 3.33 -20.11 -16.16
C LYS A 13 2.73 -19.02 -15.26
N ASN A 14 2.48 -19.34 -14.00
CA ASN A 14 1.99 -18.37 -13.02
C ASN A 14 3.04 -17.29 -12.75
N LEU A 15 4.32 -17.65 -12.67
CA LEU A 15 5.42 -16.67 -12.57
C LEU A 15 5.50 -15.76 -13.81
N ASP A 16 5.46 -16.32 -15.02
CA ASP A 16 5.51 -15.53 -16.26
C ASP A 16 4.35 -14.54 -16.36
N ARG A 17 3.15 -14.99 -15.99
CA ARG A 17 1.96 -14.12 -15.94
C ARG A 17 2.13 -13.02 -14.91
N TRP A 18 2.62 -13.35 -13.72
CA TRP A 18 2.85 -12.37 -12.66
C TRP A 18 3.86 -11.30 -13.12
N ILE A 19 4.99 -11.69 -13.70
CA ILE A 19 5.99 -10.76 -14.27
C ILE A 19 5.35 -9.83 -15.30
N SER A 20 4.61 -10.40 -16.25
CA SER A 20 3.96 -9.62 -17.31
C SER A 20 2.95 -8.60 -16.76
N MET A 21 2.18 -8.99 -15.74
CA MET A 21 1.23 -8.09 -15.07
C MET A 21 1.94 -6.96 -14.31
N GLN A 22 3.02 -7.26 -13.59
CA GLN A 22 3.78 -6.24 -12.87
C GLN A 22 4.45 -5.24 -13.81
N GLN A 23 4.94 -5.69 -14.96
CA GLN A 23 5.51 -4.81 -15.99
C GLN A 23 4.47 -3.83 -16.54
N ALA A 24 3.27 -4.31 -16.88
CA ALA A 24 2.19 -3.46 -17.37
C ALA A 24 1.76 -2.40 -16.33
N VAL A 25 1.68 -2.79 -15.05
CA VAL A 25 1.37 -1.85 -13.95
C VAL A 25 2.48 -0.81 -13.80
N LEU A 26 3.75 -1.23 -13.84
CA LEU A 26 4.90 -0.33 -13.74
C LEU A 26 4.89 0.72 -14.86
N ASP A 27 4.64 0.30 -16.09
CA ASP A 27 4.62 1.21 -17.25
C ASP A 27 3.46 2.20 -17.13
N THR A 28 2.29 1.74 -16.67
CA THR A 28 1.14 2.62 -16.37
C THR A 28 1.48 3.71 -15.35
N PHE A 29 2.19 3.37 -14.26
CA PHE A 29 2.57 4.37 -13.26
C PHE A 29 3.64 5.33 -13.77
N LYS A 30 4.62 4.86 -14.57
CA LYS A 30 5.64 5.72 -15.19
C LYS A 30 5.03 6.76 -16.11
N GLU A 31 4.08 6.36 -16.95
CA GLU A 31 3.40 7.26 -17.89
C GLU A 31 2.50 8.28 -17.20
N ASN A 32 1.87 7.90 -16.09
CA ASN A 32 0.95 8.77 -15.37
C ASN A 32 1.63 9.68 -14.35
N TYR A 33 2.81 9.31 -13.84
CA TYR A 33 3.56 10.10 -12.85
C TYR A 33 3.68 11.60 -13.20
N PRO A 34 4.13 12.01 -14.41
CA PRO A 34 4.21 13.43 -14.75
C PRO A 34 2.84 14.11 -14.82
N LYS A 35 1.80 13.41 -15.28
CA LYS A 35 0.45 13.97 -15.46
C LYS A 35 -0.21 14.30 -14.12
N VAL A 36 0.02 13.47 -13.10
CA VAL A 36 -0.55 13.68 -11.76
C VAL A 36 0.02 14.94 -11.11
N ARG A 37 1.28 15.29 -11.38
CA ARG A 37 1.93 16.48 -10.79
C ARG A 37 1.27 17.79 -11.23
N ASP A 38 0.72 17.82 -12.43
CA ASP A 38 0.07 19.00 -13.02
C ASP A 38 -1.47 18.96 -12.88
N SER A 39 -2.00 17.95 -12.18
CA SER A 39 -3.45 17.74 -12.01
C SER A 39 -4.04 18.51 -10.82
N ASP A 40 -5.37 18.60 -10.75
CA ASP A 40 -6.03 19.26 -9.63
C ASP A 40 -5.97 18.43 -8.34
N ARG A 41 -6.36 19.05 -7.21
CA ARG A 41 -6.28 18.43 -5.88
C ARG A 41 -7.03 17.11 -5.78
N LEU A 42 -8.20 16.97 -6.40
CA LEU A 42 -8.98 15.73 -6.33
C LEU A 42 -8.27 14.61 -7.09
N ASP A 43 -7.73 14.92 -8.28
CA ASP A 43 -6.98 13.95 -9.10
C ASP A 43 -5.72 13.46 -8.37
N ILE A 44 -4.98 14.36 -7.70
CA ILE A 44 -3.82 13.98 -6.87
C ILE A 44 -4.25 12.98 -5.79
N ILE A 45 -5.36 13.24 -5.08
CA ILE A 45 -5.87 12.35 -4.03
C ILE A 45 -6.25 10.98 -4.62
N VAL A 46 -6.98 10.95 -5.73
CA VAL A 46 -7.44 9.71 -6.36
C VAL A 46 -6.25 8.87 -6.82
N ASN A 47 -5.30 9.46 -7.54
CA ASN A 47 -4.12 8.75 -8.03
C ASN A 47 -3.24 8.23 -6.89
N THR A 48 -3.08 9.02 -5.81
CA THR A 48 -2.35 8.57 -4.60
C THR A 48 -3.03 7.35 -3.97
N ARG A 49 -4.37 7.34 -3.87
CA ARG A 49 -5.12 6.19 -3.35
C ARG A 49 -5.01 4.95 -4.25
N ILE A 50 -5.01 5.14 -5.56
CA ILE A 50 -4.76 4.06 -6.53
C ILE A 50 -3.37 3.47 -6.29
N ALA A 51 -2.33 4.30 -6.18
CA ALA A 51 -0.98 3.86 -5.87
C ALA A 51 -0.91 3.05 -4.57
N PHE A 52 -1.52 3.50 -3.48
CA PHE A 52 -1.57 2.74 -2.22
C PHE A 52 -2.27 1.39 -2.37
N ASN A 53 -3.41 1.34 -3.06
CA ASN A 53 -4.10 0.07 -3.30
C ASN A 53 -3.22 -0.92 -4.10
N HIS A 54 -2.48 -0.42 -5.10
CA HIS A 54 -1.54 -1.26 -5.85
C HIS A 54 -0.35 -1.72 -4.99
N MET A 55 0.21 -0.85 -4.15
CA MET A 55 1.26 -1.23 -3.20
C MET A 55 0.78 -2.35 -2.26
N ILE A 56 -0.39 -2.19 -1.63
CA ILE A 56 -0.97 -3.19 -0.72
C ILE A 56 -1.13 -4.55 -1.41
N ARG A 57 -1.72 -4.56 -2.62
CA ARG A 57 -1.91 -5.80 -3.39
C ARG A 57 -0.59 -6.46 -3.77
N THR A 58 0.41 -5.66 -4.14
CA THR A 58 1.75 -6.16 -4.54
C THR A 58 2.48 -6.75 -3.34
N LEU A 59 2.44 -6.07 -2.19
CA LEU A 59 3.00 -6.59 -0.93
C LEU A 59 2.32 -7.89 -0.52
N LYS A 60 0.99 -7.97 -0.63
CA LYS A 60 0.27 -9.20 -0.31
C LYS A 60 0.65 -10.36 -1.23
N ALA A 61 0.78 -10.11 -2.53
CA ALA A 61 1.23 -11.13 -3.47
C ALA A 61 2.66 -11.62 -3.19
N PHE A 62 3.57 -10.74 -2.77
CA PHE A 62 4.92 -11.13 -2.35
C PHE A 62 4.92 -11.93 -1.04
N ASP A 63 4.08 -11.56 -0.06
CA ASP A 63 3.86 -12.34 1.15
C ASP A 63 3.35 -13.75 0.83
N ASP A 64 2.33 -13.87 -0.03
CA ASP A 64 1.80 -15.16 -0.48
C ASP A 64 2.87 -15.98 -1.23
N TRP A 65 3.69 -15.34 -2.07
CA TRP A 65 4.80 -15.99 -2.78
C TRP A 65 5.86 -16.55 -1.81
N LEU A 66 6.17 -15.85 -0.71
CA LEU A 66 7.08 -16.35 0.33
C LEU A 66 6.49 -17.52 1.14
N GLN A 67 5.18 -17.75 1.07
CA GLN A 67 4.51 -18.87 1.71
C GLN A 67 4.37 -20.09 0.78
N ASP A 68 4.67 -19.94 -0.52
CA ASP A 68 4.54 -21.01 -1.50
C ASP A 68 5.57 -22.14 -1.23
N PRO A 69 5.18 -23.43 -1.21
CA PRO A 69 6.09 -24.56 -1.02
C PRO A 69 7.26 -24.64 -2.00
N PHE A 70 7.05 -24.25 -3.27
CA PHE A 70 8.11 -24.20 -4.26
C PHE A 70 9.17 -23.17 -3.89
N ILE A 71 8.76 -22.04 -3.32
CA ILE A 71 9.67 -20.97 -2.91
C ILE A 71 10.37 -21.33 -1.60
N THR A 72 9.60 -21.67 -0.57
CA THR A 72 10.14 -21.99 0.76
C THR A 72 11.14 -23.16 0.74
N THR A 73 11.00 -24.10 -0.18
CA THR A 73 11.89 -25.27 -0.30
C THR A 73 13.08 -25.03 -1.24
N ASN A 74 12.92 -24.23 -2.31
CA ASN A 74 13.92 -24.15 -3.39
C ASN A 74 14.59 -22.77 -3.53
N ALA A 75 14.06 -21.71 -2.93
CA ALA A 75 14.66 -20.39 -3.04
C ALA A 75 16.01 -20.36 -2.33
N PRO A 76 17.10 -19.96 -3.02
CA PRO A 76 18.41 -19.86 -2.39
C PRO A 76 18.43 -18.71 -1.38
N LYS A 77 19.26 -18.84 -0.34
CA LYS A 77 19.39 -17.84 0.73
C LYS A 77 19.72 -16.45 0.17
N GLU A 78 20.56 -16.39 -0.86
CA GLU A 78 20.98 -15.14 -1.50
C GLU A 78 19.79 -14.40 -2.13
N LEU A 79 18.82 -15.12 -2.70
CA LEU A 79 17.59 -14.53 -3.22
C LEU A 79 16.74 -13.96 -2.08
N LEU A 80 16.57 -14.73 -1.00
CA LEU A 80 15.79 -14.31 0.16
C LEU A 80 16.39 -13.09 0.86
N LEU A 81 17.72 -13.00 0.95
CA LEU A 81 18.41 -11.82 1.47
C LEU A 81 18.15 -10.58 0.61
N GLN A 82 18.18 -10.71 -0.72
CA GLN A 82 17.84 -9.61 -1.62
C GLN A 82 16.38 -9.14 -1.42
N VAL A 83 15.44 -10.07 -1.27
CA VAL A 83 14.04 -9.74 -0.98
C VAL A 83 13.91 -9.00 0.35
N TRP A 84 14.58 -9.49 1.40
CA TRP A 84 14.61 -8.84 2.71
C TRP A 84 15.14 -7.41 2.63
N ASP A 85 16.35 -7.23 2.06
CA ASP A 85 17.01 -5.93 1.99
C ASP A 85 16.16 -4.90 1.23
N ARG A 86 15.47 -5.32 0.16
CA ARG A 86 14.57 -4.43 -0.58
C ARG A 86 13.31 -4.12 0.22
N THR A 87 12.72 -5.11 0.88
CA THR A 87 11.49 -4.97 1.65
C THR A 87 11.68 -4.03 2.84
N ILE A 88 12.79 -4.17 3.59
CA ILE A 88 13.04 -3.32 4.76
C ILE A 88 13.25 -1.85 4.36
N ASN A 89 13.89 -1.60 3.22
CA ASN A 89 14.05 -0.24 2.69
C ASN A 89 12.69 0.38 2.32
N ILE A 90 11.80 -0.37 1.68
CA ILE A 90 10.45 0.10 1.35
C ILE A 90 9.65 0.39 2.63
N LEU A 91 9.72 -0.50 3.63
CA LEU A 91 9.05 -0.31 4.92
C LEU A 91 9.53 0.96 5.62
N GLN A 92 10.86 1.17 5.69
CA GLN A 92 11.42 2.37 6.29
C GLN A 92 10.98 3.65 5.56
N GLN A 93 10.99 3.64 4.22
CA GLN A 93 10.50 4.78 3.43
C GLN A 93 9.02 5.07 3.69
N LEU A 94 8.19 4.04 3.77
CA LEU A 94 6.76 4.17 4.07
C LEU A 94 6.52 4.79 5.46
N ILE A 95 7.24 4.29 6.48
CA ILE A 95 7.14 4.81 7.85
C ILE A 95 7.62 6.26 7.92
N LEU A 96 8.75 6.59 7.28
CA LEU A 96 9.27 7.95 7.27
C LEU A 96 8.28 8.93 6.60
N MET A 97 7.70 8.54 5.46
CA MET A 97 6.69 9.33 4.77
C MET A 97 5.46 9.55 5.66
N ASP A 98 4.98 8.50 6.34
CA ASP A 98 3.84 8.61 7.27
C ASP A 98 4.12 9.60 8.40
N ILE A 99 5.26 9.46 9.08
CA ILE A 99 5.67 10.36 10.16
C ILE A 99 5.74 11.81 9.67
N GLU A 100 6.42 12.04 8.55
CA GLU A 100 6.63 13.39 8.00
C GLU A 100 5.30 14.06 7.64
N HIS A 101 4.43 13.36 6.92
CA HIS A 101 3.23 13.94 6.36
C HIS A 101 2.13 14.09 7.41
N THR A 102 1.99 13.14 8.33
CA THR A 102 1.04 13.24 9.45
C THR A 102 1.45 14.35 10.43
N SER A 103 2.74 14.46 10.74
CA SER A 103 3.26 15.55 11.59
C SER A 103 3.07 16.91 10.94
N SER A 104 3.34 17.02 9.63
CA SER A 104 3.14 18.26 8.88
C SER A 104 1.67 18.67 8.83
N MET A 105 0.76 17.71 8.60
CA MET A 105 -0.67 17.96 8.61
C MET A 105 -1.17 18.41 9.99
N ARG A 106 -0.69 17.77 11.08
CA ARG A 106 -0.99 18.19 12.46
C ARG A 106 -0.61 19.66 12.67
N LYS A 107 0.62 20.04 12.31
CA LYS A 107 1.13 21.41 12.47
C LYS A 107 0.27 22.42 11.69
N MET A 108 -0.01 22.11 10.42
CA MET A 108 -0.85 22.96 9.56
C MET A 108 -2.25 23.15 10.15
N LEU A 109 -2.88 22.09 10.67
CA LEU A 109 -4.22 22.18 11.27
C LEU A 109 -4.22 23.00 12.57
N ASP A 110 -3.20 22.87 13.42
CA ASP A 110 -3.05 23.68 14.63
C ASP A 110 -2.92 25.18 14.30
N GLU A 111 -2.11 25.51 13.29
CA GLU A 111 -1.97 26.89 12.78
C GLU A 111 -3.31 27.43 12.24
N LEU A 112 -4.00 26.67 11.39
CA LEU A 112 -5.32 27.07 10.85
C LEU A 112 -6.38 27.23 11.95
N SER A 113 -6.30 26.42 13.01
CA SER A 113 -7.22 26.51 14.16
C SER A 113 -7.03 27.83 14.90
N ARG A 114 -5.77 28.19 15.20
CA ARG A 114 -5.41 29.44 15.87
C ARG A 114 -5.78 30.67 15.04
N GLU A 115 -5.71 30.56 13.72
CA GLU A 115 -6.11 31.62 12.78
C GLU A 115 -7.62 31.70 12.54
N GLY A 116 -8.43 30.78 13.11
CA GLY A 116 -9.88 30.74 12.89
C GLY A 116 -10.28 30.38 11.46
N ARG A 117 -9.40 29.73 10.69
CA ARG A 117 -9.57 29.43 9.26
C ARG A 117 -10.01 27.99 8.99
N ILE A 118 -10.23 27.20 10.04
CA ILE A 118 -10.81 25.86 9.91
C ILE A 118 -12.29 25.99 9.54
N ASN A 119 -12.72 25.24 8.52
CA ASN A 119 -14.13 25.17 8.15
C ASN A 119 -14.95 24.52 9.29
N PRO A 120 -15.88 25.25 9.94
CA PRO A 120 -16.61 24.75 11.10
C PRO A 120 -17.51 23.55 10.81
N LEU A 121 -17.97 23.40 9.56
CA LEU A 121 -18.83 22.29 9.16
C LEU A 121 -18.04 20.97 9.17
N ILE A 122 -16.78 20.98 8.74
CA ILE A 122 -15.94 19.77 8.68
C ILE A 122 -15.62 19.25 10.09
N ALA A 123 -15.39 20.14 11.05
CA ALA A 123 -15.18 19.77 12.44
C ALA A 123 -16.40 19.04 13.02
N ARG A 124 -17.60 19.60 12.82
CA ARG A 124 -18.87 19.01 13.30
C ARG A 124 -19.19 17.67 12.63
N PHE A 125 -18.92 17.50 11.34
CA PHE A 125 -19.14 16.21 10.67
C PHE A 125 -18.18 15.11 11.15
N ARG A 126 -16.97 15.47 11.61
CA ARG A 126 -16.05 14.51 12.24
C ARG A 126 -16.56 14.04 13.60
N GLU A 127 -17.02 14.97 14.43
CA GLU A 127 -17.60 14.67 15.75
C GLU A 127 -18.78 13.69 15.62
N ILE A 128 -19.74 13.96 14.72
CA ILE A 128 -20.89 13.07 14.46
C ILE A 128 -20.45 11.68 13.94
N GLY A 129 -19.35 11.63 13.17
CA GLY A 129 -18.79 10.38 12.66
C GLY A 129 -18.03 9.56 13.70
N GLU A 130 -17.42 10.21 14.68
CA GLU A 130 -16.73 9.59 15.82
C GLU A 130 -17.74 9.09 16.86
N GLU A 131 -18.80 9.86 17.17
CA GLU A 131 -19.92 9.43 18.02
C GLU A 131 -20.56 8.12 17.51
N ARG A 132 -20.82 8.02 16.20
CA ARG A 132 -21.33 6.76 15.59
C ARG A 132 -20.35 5.59 15.65
N ARG A 133 -19.04 5.84 15.71
CA ARG A 133 -18.02 4.79 15.84
C ARG A 133 -17.88 4.31 17.28
N GLU A 134 -18.11 5.18 18.25
CA GLU A 134 -18.16 4.82 19.67
C GLU A 134 -19.40 3.98 20.00
N GLU A 135 -20.56 4.31 19.42
CA GLU A 135 -21.79 3.50 19.54
C GLU A 135 -21.65 2.09 18.92
N GLY A 136 -20.81 1.94 17.88
CA GLY A 136 -20.53 0.66 17.22
C GLY A 136 -19.40 -0.17 17.85
N ARG A 137 -18.68 0.35 18.85
CA ARG A 137 -17.52 -0.28 19.50
C ARG A 137 -17.86 -1.10 20.75
N GLY A 138 -19.12 -1.51 20.90
CA GLY A 138 -19.54 -2.47 21.93
C GLY A 138 -19.04 -3.90 21.73
N THR A 139 -18.48 -4.27 20.57
CA THR A 139 -17.91 -5.61 20.33
C THR A 139 -16.84 -5.57 19.25
N THR A 140 -15.74 -6.29 19.51
CA THR A 140 -14.57 -6.52 18.64
C THR A 140 -13.41 -5.55 18.84
N THR A 141 -12.61 -5.85 19.87
CA THR A 141 -11.19 -5.48 19.93
C THR A 141 -10.46 -6.12 18.74
N ILE A 142 -9.98 -5.31 17.81
CA ILE A 142 -8.85 -5.69 16.94
C ILE A 142 -7.69 -4.82 17.40
N SER A 143 -6.81 -5.43 18.18
CA SER A 143 -5.47 -4.91 18.46
C SER A 143 -4.59 -5.24 17.25
N PHE A 144 -3.73 -4.29 16.89
CA PHE A 144 -2.67 -4.46 15.91
C PHE A 144 -1.71 -5.60 16.29
#